data_AF-A0A925R548-F1
#
_entry.id   AF-A0A925R548-F1
#
_cell.length_a   1.000
_cell.length_b   1.000
_cell.length_c   1.000
_cell.angle_alpha   90.00
_cell.angle_beta   90.00
_cell.angle_gamma   90.00
#
_symmetry.space_group_name_H-M   'P 1'
#
loop_
_entity.id
_entity.type
_entity.pdbx_description
1 polymer ?
#
loop_
_entity_poly.entity_id
_entity_poly.type
_entity_poly.pdbx_seq_one_letter_code
_entity_poly.pdbx_strand_id
1 'polypeptide(L)'
;MNLSLAPIQGMTTSVYRNAFAKIFGGIDTYYTPFITTSAALNKALLKDLLPEHNDAGVAIIPQLLGNNGADFRLYTSALVDLGYKEINWNIGCPFPMVT
;
A
#
# COMPACT_ATOMS: atom_id res chain seq x y z
N MET A 1 17.07 -6.46 -13.99
CA MET A 1 15.87 -5.61 -14.19
C MET A 1 15.03 -5.78 -12.94
N ASN A 2 14.53 -4.71 -12.33
CA ASN A 2 13.61 -4.79 -11.20
C ASN A 2 12.19 -4.52 -11.73
N LEU A 3 11.26 -5.44 -11.55
CA LEU A 3 9.88 -5.37 -12.04
C LEU A 3 8.93 -5.12 -10.88
N SER A 4 8.13 -4.08 -10.99
CA SER A 4 7.14 -3.73 -9.97
C SER A 4 5.73 -3.72 -10.51
N LEU A 5 4.79 -4.31 -9.77
CA LEU A 5 3.36 -4.19 -10.04
C LEU A 5 2.87 -2.84 -9.52
N ALA A 6 2.46 -1.97 -10.44
CA ALA A 6 1.95 -0.64 -10.12
C ALA A 6 0.69 -0.68 -9.25
N PRO A 7 0.46 0.33 -8.40
CA PRO A 7 -0.75 0.42 -7.58
C PRO A 7 -1.93 0.87 -8.44
N ILE A 8 -2.99 0.06 -8.48
CA ILE A 8 -4.24 0.41 -9.16
C ILE A 8 -5.38 0.34 -8.14
N GLN A 9 -5.96 1.51 -7.85
CA GLN A 9 -7.04 1.65 -6.88
C GLN A 9 -8.22 0.74 -7.23
N GLY A 10 -8.66 -0.08 -6.27
CA GLY A 10 -9.76 -1.03 -6.46
C GLY A 10 -9.39 -2.32 -7.21
N MET A 11 -8.14 -2.47 -7.69
CA MET A 11 -7.70 -3.67 -8.42
C MET A 11 -6.58 -4.41 -7.72
N THR A 12 -5.45 -3.76 -7.42
CA THR A 12 -4.26 -4.45 -6.90
C THR A 12 -4.33 -4.75 -5.40
N THR A 13 -5.50 -5.18 -4.90
CA THR A 13 -5.72 -5.62 -3.50
C THR A 13 -4.90 -6.87 -3.17
N SER A 14 -4.87 -7.26 -1.89
CA SER A 14 -4.17 -8.45 -1.41
C SER A 14 -4.56 -9.72 -2.19
N VAL A 15 -5.87 -9.89 -2.46
CA VAL A 15 -6.39 -11.01 -3.26
C VAL A 15 -5.76 -11.03 -4.66
N TYR A 16 -5.69 -9.88 -5.34
CA TYR A 16 -5.08 -9.80 -6.67
C TYR A 16 -3.57 -10.06 -6.61
N ARG A 17 -2.86 -9.40 -5.68
CA ARG A 17 -1.39 -9.53 -5.55
C ARG A 17 -0.99 -10.99 -5.28
N ASN A 18 -1.67 -11.65 -4.34
CA ASN A 18 -1.41 -13.04 -4.00
C ASN A 18 -1.71 -13.98 -5.18
N ALA A 19 -2.85 -13.78 -5.85
CA ALA A 19 -3.21 -14.58 -7.03
C ALA A 19 -2.20 -14.38 -8.17
N PHE A 20 -1.78 -13.14 -8.44
CA PHE A 20 -0.81 -12.83 -9.46
C PHE A 20 0.56 -13.45 -9.15
N ALA A 21 1.04 -13.31 -7.92
CA ALA A 21 2.30 -13.91 -7.46
C ALA A 21 2.29 -15.44 -7.60
N LYS A 22 1.16 -16.08 -7.27
CA LYS A 22 1.01 -17.54 -7.35
C LYS A 22 0.90 -18.07 -8.77
N ILE A 23 0.16 -17.38 -9.65
CA ILE A 23 -0.17 -17.88 -11.00
C ILE A 23 0.92 -17.49 -12.02
N PHE A 24 1.35 -16.22 -11.97
CA PHE A 24 2.28 -15.67 -12.95
C PHE A 24 3.68 -15.46 -12.36
N GLY A 25 3.77 -14.94 -11.13
CA GLY A 25 5.05 -14.60 -10.51
C GLY A 25 5.85 -13.56 -11.31
N GLY A 26 7.18 -13.56 -11.13
CA GLY A 26 8.11 -12.74 -11.93
C GLY A 26 8.10 -11.25 -11.65
N ILE A 27 7.42 -10.81 -10.59
CA ILE A 27 7.42 -9.43 -10.10
C ILE A 27 8.19 -9.39 -8.79
N ASP A 28 9.12 -8.45 -8.67
CA ASP A 28 9.98 -8.30 -7.50
C ASP A 28 9.30 -7.52 -6.38
N THR A 29 8.35 -6.63 -6.69
CA THR A 29 7.68 -5.77 -5.70
C THR A 29 6.27 -5.42 -6.11
N TYR A 30 5.34 -5.44 -5.15
CA TYR A 30 3.94 -5.18 -5.37
C TYR A 30 3.47 -3.97 -4.55
N TYR A 31 2.97 -2.95 -5.22
CA TYR A 31 2.41 -1.79 -4.54
C TYR A 31 0.92 -1.98 -4.25
N THR A 32 0.50 -1.48 -3.09
CA THR A 32 -0.92 -1.54 -2.70
C THR A 32 -1.70 -0.36 -3.28
N PRO A 33 -3.04 -0.47 -3.37
CA PRO A 33 -3.90 0.69 -3.54
C PRO A 33 -3.53 1.77 -2.50
N PHE A 34 -3.70 3.03 -2.86
CA PHE A 34 -3.30 4.12 -1.98
C PHE A 34 -4.23 4.20 -0.77
N ILE A 35 -3.65 4.60 0.36
CA ILE A 35 -4.36 4.91 1.59
C ILE A 35 -4.31 6.42 1.78
N THR A 36 -5.48 7.04 1.76
CA THR A 36 -5.60 8.46 2.11
C THR A 36 -5.35 8.64 3.60
N THR A 37 -4.40 9.49 3.96
CA THR A 37 -4.10 9.84 5.35
C THR A 37 -5.16 10.79 5.90
N SER A 38 -5.42 10.71 7.21
CA SER A 38 -6.32 11.65 7.90
C SER A 38 -5.97 11.73 9.39
N ALA A 39 -6.58 12.66 10.13
CA ALA A 39 -6.32 12.84 11.55
C ALA A 39 -6.66 11.61 12.43
N ALA A 40 -7.41 10.64 11.90
CA ALA A 40 -7.72 9.38 12.57
C ALA A 40 -7.41 8.18 11.66
N LEU A 41 -6.89 7.10 12.24
CA LEU A 41 -6.61 5.88 11.48
C LEU A 41 -7.91 5.25 10.97
N ASN A 42 -8.04 5.17 9.65
CA ASN A 42 -9.09 4.38 9.02
C ASN A 42 -8.68 2.91 8.95
N LYS A 43 -9.11 2.12 9.93
CA LYS A 43 -8.82 0.67 10.01
C LYS A 43 -9.34 -0.11 8.80
N ALA A 44 -10.39 0.35 8.12
CA ALA A 44 -10.90 -0.32 6.93
C ALA A 44 -9.91 -0.23 5.76
N LEU A 45 -9.21 0.90 5.62
CA LEU A 45 -8.17 1.08 4.60
C LEU A 45 -6.91 0.25 4.91
N LEU A 46 -6.60 0.05 6.19
CA LEU A 46 -5.46 -0.78 6.61
C LEU A 46 -5.74 -2.28 6.52
N LYS A 47 -7.00 -2.70 6.39
CA LYS A 47 -7.38 -4.11 6.39
C LYS A 47 -6.65 -4.91 5.30
N ASP A 48 -6.47 -4.32 4.11
CA ASP A 48 -5.74 -4.96 2.99
C ASP A 48 -4.26 -5.26 3.33
N LEU A 49 -3.69 -4.55 4.31
CA LEU A 49 -2.29 -4.62 4.70
C LEU A 49 -2.03 -5.51 5.91
N LEU A 50 -3.07 -6.11 6.49
CA LEU A 50 -2.89 -7.02 7.60
C LEU A 50 -2.06 -8.24 7.14
N PRO A 51 -1.07 -8.71 7.93
CA PRO A 51 -0.20 -9.82 7.54
C PRO A 51 -0.96 -11.08 7.12
N GLU A 52 -2.10 -11.39 7.75
CA GLU A 52 -2.94 -12.55 7.43
C GLU A 52 -3.57 -12.50 6.03
N HIS A 53 -3.62 -11.35 5.38
CA HIS A 53 -4.16 -11.21 4.03
C HIS A 53 -3.06 -11.25 2.95
N ASN A 54 -1.79 -11.17 3.33
CA ASN A 54 -0.68 -11.00 2.38
C ASN A 54 0.29 -12.16 2.47
N ASP A 55 0.61 -12.77 1.33
CA ASP A 55 1.52 -13.90 1.30
C ASP A 55 2.94 -13.46 1.69
N ALA A 56 3.56 -14.14 2.66
CA ALA A 56 4.88 -13.78 3.19
C ALA A 56 6.03 -13.82 2.16
N GLY A 57 5.81 -14.50 1.03
CA GLY A 57 6.77 -14.54 -0.09
C GLY A 57 6.65 -13.36 -1.06
N VAL A 58 5.71 -12.45 -0.85
CA VAL A 58 5.44 -11.29 -1.71
C VAL A 58 6.01 -10.04 -1.05
N ALA A 59 6.94 -9.36 -1.70
CA ALA A 59 7.44 -8.08 -1.23
C ALA A 59 6.39 -6.98 -1.52
N ILE A 60 5.77 -6.46 -0.47
CA ILE A 60 4.67 -5.49 -0.57
C ILE A 60 5.11 -4.14 -0.01
N ILE A 61 4.82 -3.08 -0.78
CA ILE A 61 5.05 -1.70 -0.36
C ILE A 61 3.70 -0.96 -0.30
N PRO A 62 3.24 -0.58 0.90
CA PRO A 62 2.07 0.29 1.06
C PRO A 62 2.27 1.64 0.37
N GLN A 63 1.21 2.14 -0.25
CA GLN A 63 1.20 3.50 -0.81
C GLN A 63 0.32 4.43 0.04
N LEU A 64 0.89 5.56 0.49
CA LEU A 64 0.15 6.63 1.16
C LEU A 64 -0.12 7.80 0.21
N LEU A 65 -1.29 8.42 0.37
CA LEU A 65 -1.67 9.66 -0.29
C LEU A 65 -2.09 10.68 0.77
N GLY A 66 -1.38 11.80 0.81
CA GLY A 66 -1.58 12.82 1.85
C GLY A 66 -0.60 13.97 1.73
N ASN A 67 -0.93 15.09 2.35
CA ASN A 67 -0.10 16.31 2.36
C ASN A 67 0.15 16.86 3.78
N ASN A 68 -0.53 16.34 4.80
CA ASN A 68 -0.36 16.73 6.21
C ASN A 68 0.67 15.83 6.90
N GLY A 69 1.74 16.41 7.41
CA GLY A 69 2.83 15.65 8.03
C GLY A 69 2.45 14.89 9.32
N ALA A 70 1.50 15.41 10.11
CA ALA A 70 1.05 14.74 11.33
C ALA A 70 0.23 13.48 11.00
N ASP A 71 -0.68 13.59 10.04
CA ASP A 71 -1.48 12.47 9.55
C ASP A 71 -0.60 11.43 8.86
N PHE A 72 0.37 11.88 8.05
CA PHE A 72 1.33 11.00 7.40
C PHE A 72 2.15 10.22 8.46
N ARG A 73 2.65 10.90 9.50
CA ARG A 73 3.35 10.26 10.61
C ARG A 73 2.47 9.23 11.33
N LEU A 74 1.20 9.54 11.58
CA LEU A 74 0.25 8.61 12.22
C LEU A 74 0.12 7.32 11.41
N TYR A 75 -0.07 7.42 10.09
CA TYR A 75 -0.23 6.27 9.22
C TYR A 75 1.08 5.48 9.04
N THR A 76 2.21 6.16 8.88
CA THR A 76 3.52 5.48 8.77
C THR A 76 3.85 4.69 10.04
N SER A 77 3.60 5.22 11.25
CA SER A 77 3.75 4.46 12.49
C SER A 77 2.90 3.19 12.51
N ALA A 78 1.62 3.29 12.10
CA ALA A 78 0.74 2.13 12.04
C ALA A 78 1.24 1.06 11.03
N LEU A 79 1.83 1.48 9.91
CA LEU A 79 2.42 0.57 8.93
C LEU A 79 3.70 -0.09 9.45
N VAL A 80 4.53 0.65 10.19
CA VAL A 80 5.72 0.09 10.85
C VAL A 80 5.32 -0.93 11.92
N ASP A 81 4.28 -0.67 12.70
CA ASP A 81 3.74 -1.61 13.69
C ASP A 81 3.20 -2.90 13.04
N LEU A 82 2.73 -2.83 11.79
CA LEU A 82 2.34 -3.98 10.97
C LEU A 82 3.56 -4.71 10.34
N GLY A 83 4.78 -4.18 10.50
CA GLY A 83 6.02 -4.79 10.03
C GLY A 83 6.53 -4.27 8.68
N TYR A 84 5.89 -3.26 8.08
CA TYR A 84 6.37 -2.68 6.82
C TYR A 84 7.60 -1.80 7.04
N LYS A 85 8.61 -1.98 6.19
CA LYS A 85 9.90 -1.28 6.26
C LYS A 85 10.05 -0.16 5.23
N GLU A 86 9.19 -0.18 4.21
CA GLU A 86 9.19 0.79 3.12
C GLU A 86 7.77 1.23 2.85
N ILE A 87 7.61 2.51 2.54
CA ILE A 87 6.32 3.14 2.28
C ILE A 87 6.50 4.04 1.06
N ASN A 88 5.61 3.89 0.08
CA ASN A 88 5.59 4.73 -1.10
C ASN A 88 4.68 5.95 -0.86
N TRP A 89 5.15 7.14 -1.19
CA TRP A 89 4.33 8.35 -1.17
C TRP A 89 3.84 8.65 -2.58
N ASN A 90 2.51 8.63 -2.77
CA ASN A 90 1.90 9.01 -4.03
C ASN A 90 1.95 10.54 -4.23
N ILE A 91 2.77 10.97 -5.21
CA ILE A 91 2.89 12.38 -5.67
C ILE A 91 2.48 12.48 -7.16
N GLY A 92 1.83 11.44 -7.70
CA GLY A 92 1.52 11.33 -9.14
C GLY A 92 0.04 11.40 -9.49
N CYS A 93 -0.87 11.31 -8.51
CA CYS A 93 -2.31 11.21 -8.77
C CYS A 93 -2.91 12.57 -9.23
N PRO A 94 -3.55 12.65 -10.41
CA PRO A 94 -4.22 13.86 -10.89
C PRO A 94 -5.66 14.03 -10.38
N PHE A 95 -6.13 13.14 -9.48
CA PHE A 95 -7.47 13.20 -8.87
C PHE A 95 -7.62 14.51 -8.04
N PRO A 96 -8.84 15.05 -7.79
CA PRO A 96 -9.02 16.39 -7.19
C PRO A 96 -8.17 16.58 -5.94
N MET A 97 -7.65 17.81 -5.77
CA MET A 97 -6.57 18.14 -4.84
C MET A 97 -6.68 17.41 -3.51
N VAL A 98 -5.63 16.67 -3.18
CA VAL A 98 -5.33 16.29 -1.80
C VAL A 98 -5.03 17.59 -1.05
N THR A 99 -6.04 18.11 -0.34
CA THR A 99 -5.97 19.32 0.49
C THR A 99 -5.79 18.99 1.95
#